data_AF-N9L0C1-F1
#
_entry.id   AF-N9L0C1-F1
#
_cell.length_a   1.000
_cell.length_b   1.000
_cell.length_c   1.000
_cell.angle_alpha   90.00
_cell.angle_beta   90.00
_cell.angle_gamma   90.00
#
_symmetry.space_group_name_H-M   'P 1'
#
loop_
_entity.id
_entity.type
_entity.pdbx_description
1 polymer ?
#
loop_
_entity_poly.entity_id
_entity_poly.type
_entity_poly.pdbx_seq_one_letter_code
_entity_poly.pdbx_strand_id
1 'polypeptide(L)' 'MRISSTAYTTTQNIRALRRIHRAIIRQKIGLADIHRVYSAMLHLERYVDRLDQNKP' A
#
# COMPACT_ATOMS: atom_id res chain seq x y z
N MET A 1 -4.32 -17.16 2.95
CA MET A 1 -3.87 -16.07 2.06
C MET A 1 -2.63 -16.52 1.31
N ARG A 2 -2.71 -16.81 0.00
CA ARG A 2 -1.50 -17.17 -0.79
C ARG A 2 -0.60 -15.92 -0.92
N ILE A 3 0.57 -15.95 -0.28
CA ILE A 3 1.64 -14.97 -0.45
C ILE A 3 2.19 -15.22 -1.86
N SER A 4 1.65 -14.51 -2.83
CA SER A 4 2.13 -14.63 -4.21
C SER A 4 3.39 -13.77 -4.33
N SER A 5 4.49 -14.34 -4.81
CA SER A 5 5.79 -13.67 -4.92
C SER A 5 5.89 -12.68 -6.09
N THR A 6 4.76 -12.34 -6.73
CA THR A 6 4.76 -11.35 -7.82
C THR A 6 5.17 -9.99 -7.27
N ALA A 7 6.06 -9.31 -7.98
CA ALA A 7 6.46 -7.93 -7.69
C ALA A 7 5.22 -7.01 -7.62
N TYR A 8 5.30 -5.97 -6.79
CA TYR A 8 4.28 -4.93 -6.74
C TYR A 8 4.30 -4.13 -8.03
N THR A 9 3.11 -3.78 -8.54
CA THR A 9 3.02 -2.95 -9.74
C THR A 9 3.40 -1.50 -9.41
N THR A 10 3.91 -0.76 -10.39
CA THR A 10 4.21 0.67 -10.26
C THR A 10 2.98 1.45 -9.76
N THR A 11 1.78 1.05 -10.19
CA THR A 11 0.51 1.63 -9.75
C THR A 11 0.25 1.42 -8.25
N GLN A 12 0.50 0.21 -7.72
CA GLN A 12 0.37 -0.09 -6.29
C GLN A 12 1.38 0.73 -5.47
N ASN A 13 2.62 0.83 -5.94
CA ASN A 13 3.67 1.64 -5.29
C ASN A 13 3.26 3.11 -5.18
N ILE A 14 2.81 3.72 -6.29
CA ILE A 14 2.39 5.12 -6.33
C ILE A 14 1.17 5.36 -5.41
N ARG A 15 0.20 4.45 -5.40
CA ARG A 15 -0.98 4.57 -4.51
C ARG A 15 -0.58 4.49 -3.04
N ALA A 16 0.27 3.53 -2.67
CA ALA A 16 0.81 3.41 -1.32
C ALA A 16 1.54 4.70 -0.88
N LEU A 17 2.43 5.23 -1.72
CA LEU A 17 3.15 6.49 -1.49
C LEU A 17 2.19 7.68 -1.30
N ARG A 18 1.17 7.83 -2.15
CA ARG A 18 0.17 8.91 -2.01
C ARG A 18 -0.56 8.86 -0.67
N ARG A 19 -0.91 7.66 -0.18
CA ARG A 19 -1.59 7.51 1.11
C ARG A 19 -0.68 7.85 2.28
N ILE A 20 0.57 7.42 2.23
CA ILE A 20 1.57 7.75 3.26
C ILE A 20 1.84 9.24 3.28
N HIS A 21 2.00 9.88 2.11
CA HIS A 21 2.18 11.31 2.00
C HIS A 21 1.02 12.08 2.68
N ARG A 22 -0.23 11.70 2.41
CA ARG A 22 -1.39 12.29 3.09
C ARG A 22 -1.40 12.06 4.60
N ALA A 23 -0.94 10.89 5.06
CA ALA A 23 -0.88 10.58 6.48
C ALA A 23 0.25 11.33 7.21
N ILE A 24 1.38 11.57 6.55
CA ILE A 24 2.47 12.43 7.04
C ILE A 24 1.99 13.88 7.19
N ILE A 25 1.32 14.43 6.17
CA ILE A 25 0.74 15.80 6.24
C ILE A 25 -0.22 15.93 7.42
N ARG A 26 -0.99 14.87 7.70
CA ARG A 26 -1.94 14.80 8.83
C ARG A 26 -1.27 14.43 10.16
N GLN A 27 0.05 14.37 10.22
CA GLN A 27 0.85 13.97 11.39
C GLN A 27 0.42 12.62 12.01
N LYS A 28 -0.14 11.72 11.20
CA LYS A 28 -0.58 10.38 11.64
C LYS A 28 0.53 9.33 11.60
N ILE A 29 1.63 9.62 10.91
CA ILE A 29 2.77 8.72 10.74
C ILE A 29 4.05 9.55 10.96
N GLY A 30 4.90 9.08 11.87
CA GLY A 30 6.24 9.62 12.04
C GLY A 30 7.19 9.13 10.94
N LEU A 31 8.21 9.93 10.60
CA LEU A 31 9.21 9.58 9.58
C LEU A 31 9.90 8.23 9.86
N ALA A 32 10.11 7.89 11.13
CA ALA A 32 10.72 6.64 11.56
C ALA A 32 9.91 5.38 11.15
N ASP A 33 8.58 5.50 11.05
CA ASP A 33 7.70 4.37 10.73
C ASP A 33 7.43 4.23 9.23
N ILE A 34 7.94 5.13 8.38
CA ILE A 34 7.60 5.17 6.95
C ILE A 34 7.87 3.85 6.25
N HIS A 35 9.03 3.23 6.48
CA HIS A 35 9.39 1.98 5.80
C HIS A 35 8.45 0.83 6.17
N ARG A 36 8.09 0.75 7.46
CA ARG A 36 7.15 -0.25 7.98
C ARG A 36 5.74 -0.01 7.43
N VAL A 37 5.27 1.23 7.48
CA VAL A 37 3.93 1.57 6.97
C VAL A 37 3.87 1.42 5.46
N TYR A 38 4.95 1.72 4.72
CA TYR A 38 5.02 1.52 3.28
C TYR A 38 4.83 0.06 2.89
N SER A 39 5.55 -0.84 3.55
CA SER A 39 5.39 -2.28 3.34
C SER A 39 3.95 -2.73 3.61
N ALA A 40 3.35 -2.26 4.71
CA ALA A 40 1.94 -2.56 5.02
C ALA A 40 0.96 -1.99 3.96
N MET A 41 1.22 -0.78 3.46
CA MET A 41 0.37 -0.13 2.48
C MET A 41 0.45 -0.80 1.10
N LEU A 42 1.61 -1.34 0.72
CA LEU A 42 1.75 -2.16 -0.48
C LEU A 42 0.90 -3.42 -0.41
N HIS A 43 0.90 -4.11 0.73
CA HIS A 43 0.03 -5.25 0.95
C HIS A 43 -1.46 -4.87 0.85
N LEU A 44 -1.82 -3.71 1.39
CA LEU A 44 -3.20 -3.19 1.29
C LEU A 44 -3.59 -2.90 -0.16
N GLU A 45 -2.79 -2.17 -0.92
CA GLU A 45 -3.10 -1.86 -2.33
C GLU A 45 -3.24 -3.12 -3.17
N ARG A 46 -2.39 -4.11 -2.93
CA ARG A 46 -2.50 -5.41 -3.59
C ARG A 46 -3.78 -6.16 -3.21
N TYR A 47 -4.21 -6.06 -1.96
CA TYR A 47 -5.46 -6.66 -1.51
C TYR A 47 -6.66 -5.98 -2.15
N VAL A 48 -6.65 -4.64 -2.23
CA VAL A 48 -7.69 -3.85 -2.91
C VAL A 48 -7.78 -4.22 -4.39
N ASP A 49 -6.66 -4.34 -5.09
CA ASP A 49 -6.65 -4.75 -6.50
C ASP A 49 -7.24 -6.15 -6.69
N ARG A 50 -6.95 -7.10 -5.78
CA ARG A 50 -7.55 -8.44 -5.81
C ARG A 50 -9.06 -8.40 -5.56
N LEU A 51 -9.54 -7.51 -4.69
CA LEU A 51 -10.97 -7.34 -4.46
C LEU A 51 -11.65 -6.76 -5.70
N ASP A 52 -11.02 -5.81 -6.37
CA ASP A 52 -11.55 -5.19 -7.59
C ASP A 52 -11.63 -6.18 -8.75
N GLN A 53 -10.62 -7.04 -8.92
CA GLN A 53 -10.64 -8.15 -9.89
C GLN A 53 -11.71 -9.23 -9.60
N ASN A 54 -12.22 -9.29 -8.36
CA ASN A 54 -13.27 -10.22 -7.96
C ASN A 54 -14.66 -9.55 -7.89
N LYS A 55 -14.82 -8.31 -8.36
CA LYS A 55 -16.15 -7.71 -8.53
C LYS A 55 -16.85 -8.35 -9.75
N PRO A 56 -18.12 -8.73 -9.62
CA PRO A 56 -18.93 -9.29 -10.70
C PRO A 56 -19.22 -8.25 -11.80
#